data_AF-A0A1G1GJI3-F1
#
_entry.id   AF-A0A1G1GJI3-F1
#
_cell.length_a   1.000
_cell.length_b   1.000
_cell.length_c   1.000
_cell.angle_alpha   90.00
_cell.angle_beta   90.00
_cell.angle_gamma   90.00
#
_symmetry.space_group_name_H-M   'P 1'
#
loop_
_entity.id
_entity.type
_entity.pdbx_description
1 polymer ?
#
loop_
_entity_poly.entity_id
_entity_poly.type
_entity_poly.pdbx_seq_one_letter_code
_entity_poly.pdbx_strand_id
1 'polypeptide(L)' 'MITKDKLTETLLNELKEECLIILSLLNQLETLGISETQENEILGELSAHLAHLEIHARETQEQIDS' A
#
# COMPACT_ATOMS: atom_id res chain seq x y z
N MET A 1 15.74 -19.36 -9.54
CA MET A 1 14.37 -19.71 -9.97
C MET A 1 13.48 -19.57 -8.75
N ILE A 2 12.62 -18.55 -8.72
CA ILE A 2 11.65 -18.34 -7.64
C ILE A 2 10.55 -19.37 -7.85
N THR A 3 10.17 -20.11 -6.81
CA THR A 3 9.06 -21.06 -6.85
C THR A 3 7.74 -20.30 -6.73
N LYS A 4 6.64 -20.82 -7.29
CA LYS A 4 5.31 -20.17 -7.25
C LYS A 4 4.95 -19.72 -5.83
N ASP A 5 5.15 -20.58 -4.84
CA ASP A 5 4.90 -20.28 -3.42
C ASP A 5 5.69 -19.07 -2.89
N LYS A 6 6.95 -18.91 -3.33
CA LYS A 6 7.78 -17.77 -2.93
C LYS A 6 7.33 -16.48 -3.61
N LEU A 7 6.85 -16.55 -4.86
CA LEU A 7 6.30 -15.40 -5.55
C LEU A 7 5.01 -14.91 -4.88
N THR A 8 4.10 -15.83 -4.55
CA THR A 8 2.88 -15.51 -3.82
C THR A 8 3.18 -14.92 -2.44
N GLU A 9 4.16 -15.46 -1.72
CA GLU A 9 4.60 -14.91 -0.43
C GLU A 9 5.15 -13.47 -0.57
N THR A 10 5.96 -13.20 -1.59
CA THR A 10 6.46 -11.84 -1.87
C THR A 10 5.31 -10.87 -2.13
N LEU A 11 4.39 -11.21 -3.03
CA LEU A 11 3.26 -10.33 -3.38
C LEU A 11 2.34 -10.06 -2.18
N LEU A 12 2.07 -11.08 -1.35
CA LEU A 12 1.29 -10.91 -0.13
C LEU A 12 1.98 -9.99 0.88
N ASN A 13 3.31 -10.05 0.98
CA ASN A 13 4.08 -9.15 1.82
C ASN A 13 4.05 -7.71 1.29
N GLU A 14 4.22 -7.50 -0.01
CA GLU A 14 4.13 -6.18 -0.65
C GLU A 14 2.74 -5.57 -0.46
N LEU A 15 1.67 -6.36 -0.64
CA LEU A 15 0.30 -5.93 -0.40
C LEU A 15 0.08 -5.51 1.06
N LYS A 16 0.62 -6.30 2.00
CA LYS A 16 0.55 -6.00 3.43
C LYS A 16 1.30 -4.71 3.77
N GLU A 17 2.49 -4.50 3.20
CA GLU A 17 3.29 -3.30 3.41
C GLU A 17 2.54 -2.05 2.94
N GLU A 18 1.96 -2.08 1.74
CA GLU A 18 1.14 -0.97 1.23
C GLU A 18 -0.06 -0.66 2.14
N CYS A 19 -0.77 -1.69 2.61
CA CYS A 19 -1.87 -1.52 3.56
C CYS A 19 -1.42 -0.82 4.86
N LEU A 20 -0.25 -1.21 5.39
CA LEU A 20 0.28 -0.63 6.63
C LEU A 20 0.70 0.82 6.45
N ILE A 21 1.29 1.17 5.30
CA ILE A 21 1.65 2.55 4.97
C ILE A 21 0.39 3.42 4.87
N ILE A 22 -0.63 2.95 4.15
CA ILE A 22 -1.92 3.66 4.02
C ILE A 22 -2.54 3.91 5.39
N LEU A 23 -2.59 2.91 6.27
CA LEU A 23 -3.10 3.08 7.63
C LEU A 23 -2.29 4.11 8.43
N SER A 24 -0.97 4.11 8.28
CA SER A 24 -0.10 5.10 8.91
C SER A 24 -0.40 6.53 8.43
N LEU A 25 -0.57 6.72 7.12
CA LEU A 25 -0.90 8.03 6.53
C LEU A 25 -2.28 8.53 7.00
N LEU A 26 -3.28 7.66 7.07
CA LEU A 26 -4.60 7.99 7.60
C LEU A 26 -4.53 8.44 9.07
N ASN A 27 -3.77 7.73 9.90
CA ASN A 27 -3.55 8.12 11.29
C ASN A 27 -2.85 9.49 11.42
N GLN A 28 -1.95 9.82 10.48
CA GLN A 28 -1.31 11.14 10.44
C GLN A 28 -2.31 12.24 10.09
N LEU A 29 -3.25 12.00 9.17
CA LEU A 29 -4.33 12.95 8.85
C LEU A 29 -5.26 13.21 10.04
N GLU A 30 -5.46 12.21 10.90
CA GLU A 30 -6.27 12.35 12.13
C GLU A 30 -5.54 13.08 13.26
N THR A 31 -4.24 13.37 13.11
CA THR A 31 -3.45 14.03 14.13
C THR A 31 -3.82 15.51 14.26
N LEU A 32 -4.14 15.95 15.48
CA LEU A 32 -4.47 17.36 15.74
C LEU A 32 -3.26 18.26 15.47
N GLY A 33 -3.49 19.37 14.75
CA GLY A 33 -2.50 20.42 14.56
C GLY A 33 -1.56 20.24 13.36
N ILE A 34 -1.90 19.35 12.41
CA ILE A 34 -1.21 19.31 11.11
C ILE A 34 -1.45 20.61 10.34
N SER A 35 -0.41 21.08 9.65
CA SER A 35 -0.52 22.23 8.73
C SER A 35 -1.11 21.82 7.39
N GLU A 36 -1.69 22.77 6.66
CA GLU A 36 -2.22 22.54 5.30
C GLU A 36 -1.15 21.99 4.34
N THR A 37 0.12 22.40 4.50
CA THR A 37 1.22 21.85 3.68
C THR A 37 1.46 20.38 3.99
N GLN A 38 1.52 20.00 5.27
CA GLN A 38 1.69 18.60 5.68
C GLN A 38 0.48 17.75 5.27
N GLU A 39 -0.73 18.29 5.40
CA GLU A 39 -1.95 17.62 4.93
C GLU A 39 -1.87 17.32 3.43
N ASN A 40 -1.48 18.30 2.60
CA ASN A 40 -1.33 18.11 1.16
C ASN A 40 -0.21 17.10 0.80
N GLU A 41 0.89 17.08 1.54
CA GLU A 41 1.96 16.09 1.38
C GLU A 41 1.44 14.68 1.68
N ILE A 42 0.77 14.49 2.84
CA ILE A 42 0.21 13.20 3.25
C ILE A 42 -0.84 12.73 2.24
N LEU A 43 -1.71 13.62 1.74
CA LEU A 43 -2.70 13.29 0.72
C LEU A 43 -2.06 12.90 -0.61
N GLY A 44 -0.96 13.55 -0.99
CA GLY A 44 -0.16 13.19 -2.16
C GLY A 44 0.44 11.80 -2.05
N GLU A 45 1.06 11.49 -0.91
CA GLU A 45 1.61 10.16 -0.62
C GLU A 45 0.51 9.09 -0.57
N LEU A 46 -0.61 9.37 0.09
CA LEU A 46 -1.75 8.46 0.17
C LEU A 46 -2.29 8.10 -1.21
N SER A 47 -2.40 9.08 -2.11
CA SER A 47 -2.81 8.87 -3.49
C SER A 47 -1.87 7.92 -4.25
N ALA A 48 -0.55 8.08 -4.07
CA ALA A 48 0.45 7.21 -4.69
C ALA A 48 0.36 5.77 -4.16
N HIS A 49 0.25 5.60 -2.83
CA HIS A 49 0.16 4.29 -2.21
C HIS A 49 -1.16 3.56 -2.52
N LEU A 50 -2.28 4.29 -2.70
CA LEU A 50 -3.52 3.69 -3.19
C LEU A 50 -3.38 3.12 -4.60
N ALA A 51 -2.64 3.80 -5.49
CA ALA A 51 -2.36 3.29 -6.83
C ALA A 51 -1.46 2.05 -6.80
N HIS A 52 -0.44 2.02 -5.93
CA HIS A 52 0.38 0.83 -5.72
C HIS A 52 -0.42 -0.34 -5.16
N LEU A 53 -1.30 -0.09 -4.17
CA LEU A 53 -2.16 -1.11 -3.58
C LEU A 53 -3.06 -1.76 -4.64
N GLU A 54 -3.63 -0.97 -5.56
CA GLU A 54 -4.44 -1.50 -6.67
C GLU A 54 -3.63 -2.45 -7.57
N ILE A 55 -2.39 -2.09 -7.89
CA ILE A 55 -1.49 -2.91 -8.71
C ILE A 55 -1.14 -4.21 -7.99
N HIS A 56 -0.64 -4.14 -6.74
CA HIS A 56 -0.26 -5.31 -5.97
C HIS A 56 -1.46 -6.24 -5.70
N ALA A 57 -2.65 -5.67 -5.48
CA ALA A 57 -3.86 -6.47 -5.29
C ALA A 57 -4.21 -7.27 -6.55
N ARG A 58 -4.12 -6.64 -7.73
CA ARG A 58 -4.35 -7.32 -9.00
C ARG A 58 -3.31 -8.42 -9.25
N GLU A 59 -2.03 -8.12 -9.08
CA GLU A 59 -0.95 -9.09 -9.30
C GLU A 59 -1.06 -10.29 -8.34
N THR A 60 -1.39 -10.03 -7.07
CA THR A 60 -1.64 -11.09 -6.08
C THR A 60 -2.82 -11.97 -6.51
N GLN A 61 -3.92 -11.38 -6.96
CA GLN A 61 -5.10 -12.12 -7.42
C GLN A 61 -4.79 -13.00 -8.63
N GLU A 62 -4.06 -12.47 -9.61
CA GLU A 62 -3.62 -13.23 -10.79
C GLU A 62 -2.77 -14.45 -10.41
N GLN A 63 -1.91 -14.34 -9.39
CA GLN A 63 -1.11 -15.48 -8.91
C GLN A 63 -1.91 -16.50 -8.12
N ILE A 64 -2.96 -16.08 -7.39
CA ILE A 64 -3.86 -16.98 -6.66
C ILE A 64 -4.71 -17.81 -7.63
N ASP A 65 -5.18 -17.18 -8.72
CA ASP A 65 -6.08 -17.82 -9.70
C ASP A 65 -5.32 -18.66 -10.75
N SER A 66 -4.01 -18.47 -10.89
CA SER A 66 -3.12 -19.28 -11.75
C SER A 66 -2.78 -20.64 -11.13
#